data_AF-A0A6B3HT76-F1
#
_entry.id   AF-A0A6B3HT76-F1
#
_cell.length_a   1.000
_cell.length_b   1.000
_cell.length_c   1.000
_cell.angle_alpha   90.00
_cell.angle_beta   90.00
_cell.angle_gamma   90.00
#
_symmetry.space_group_name_H-M   'P 1'
#
loop_
_entity.id
_entity.type
_entity.pdbx_description
1 polymer ?
#
loop_
_entity_poly.entity_id
_entity_poly.type
_entity_poly.pdbx_seq_one_letter_code
_entity_poly.pdbx_strand_id
1 'polypeptide(L)'
;GFLPDVERIITMLPPKRQTMLFSATMPGAVISLARRYMSQPTHINATSPDDEGTTVKNTAQYVYRAHNMDKPEMLSRILQADGRGLAMIFCRTKRTAADIAEQLEKRGFASG
;
A
#
# COMPACT_ATOMS: atom_id res chain seq x y z
N GLY A 1 7.96 -17.27 3.00
CA GLY A 1 8.75 -16.05 2.74
C GLY A 1 9.99 -16.42 1.98
N PHE A 2 10.55 -15.51 1.17
CA PHE A 2 11.65 -15.79 0.23
C PHE A 2 13.05 -15.83 0.87
N LEU A 3 13.16 -15.69 2.20
CA LEU A 3 14.45 -15.61 2.89
C LEU A 3 15.37 -16.82 2.62
N PRO A 4 14.90 -18.09 2.70
CA PRO A 4 15.76 -19.25 2.40
C PRO A 4 16.27 -19.25 0.95
N ASP A 5 15.43 -18.79 0.01
CA ASP A 5 15.80 -18.69 -1.40
C ASP A 5 16.88 -17.61 -1.61
N VAL A 6 16.75 -16.47 -0.93
CA VAL A 6 17.74 -15.39 -0.95
C VAL A 6 19.06 -15.86 -0.36
N GLU A 7 19.05 -16.56 0.78
CA GLU A 7 20.27 -17.11 1.38
C GLU A 7 20.96 -18.09 0.43
N ARG A 8 20.20 -18.99 -0.22
CA ARG A 8 20.73 -19.94 -1.21
C ARG A 8 21.37 -19.22 -2.40
N ILE A 9 20.76 -18.14 -2.90
CA ILE A 9 21.35 -17.36 -4.00
C ILE A 9 22.65 -16.70 -3.54
N ILE A 10 22.68 -16.13 -2.34
CA ILE A 10 23.85 -15.43 -1.81
C ILE A 10 25.05 -16.37 -1.61
N THR A 11 24.84 -17.63 -1.22
CA THR A 11 25.94 -18.61 -1.08
C THR A 11 26.57 -19.01 -2.41
N MET A 12 25.87 -18.84 -3.53
CA MET A 12 26.39 -19.10 -4.88
C MET A 12 27.21 -17.92 -5.44
N LEU A 13 27.23 -16.76 -4.76
CA LEU A 13 27.94 -15.57 -5.21
C LEU A 13 29.39 -15.53 -4.70
N PRO A 14 30.33 -14.90 -5.43
CA PRO A 14 31.70 -14.72 -4.98
C PRO A 14 31.78 -14.00 -3.63
N PRO A 15 32.74 -14.35 -2.75
CA PRO A 15 32.86 -13.78 -1.41
C PRO A 15 33.18 -12.28 -1.44
N LYS A 16 33.96 -11.83 -2.43
CA LYS A 16 34.30 -10.42 -2.63
C LYS A 16 33.33 -9.80 -3.63
N ARG A 17 32.38 -9.01 -3.12
CA ARG A 17 31.36 -8.30 -3.92
C ARG A 17 30.88 -7.05 -3.19
N GLN A 18 30.34 -6.10 -3.93
CA GLN A 18 29.55 -5.02 -3.37
C GLN A 18 28.09 -5.47 -3.28
N THR A 19 27.47 -5.31 -2.12
CA THR A 19 26.06 -5.66 -1.89
C THR A 19 25.31 -4.39 -1.50
N MET A 20 24.16 -4.15 -2.13
CA MET A 20 23.24 -3.08 -1.77
C MET A 20 21.90 -3.69 -1.36
N LEU A 21 21.34 -3.22 -0.25
CA LEU A 21 20.02 -3.63 0.23
C LEU A 21 19.10 -2.42 0.21
N PHE A 22 18.00 -2.54 -0.54
CA PHE A 22 16.96 -1.52 -0.60
C PHE A 22 15.72 -2.07 0.13
N SER A 23 15.23 -1.33 1.11
CA SER A 23 14.03 -1.70 1.83
C SER A 23 13.23 -0.45 2.21
N ALA A 24 11.91 -0.54 2.11
CA ALA A 24 11.00 0.51 2.57
C ALA A 24 10.81 0.50 4.10
N THR A 25 11.07 -0.65 4.74
CA THR A 25 11.00 -0.82 6.20
C THR A 25 12.19 -1.63 6.71
N MET A 26 12.58 -1.44 7.97
CA MET A 26 13.73 -2.13 8.56
C MET A 26 13.33 -3.01 9.77
N PRO A 27 12.49 -4.05 9.60
CA PRO A 27 12.25 -5.00 10.67
C PRO A 27 13.52 -5.81 10.98
N GLY A 28 13.60 -6.41 12.17
CA GLY A 28 14.81 -7.09 12.65
C GLY A 28 15.38 -8.17 11.71
N ALA A 29 14.53 -8.84 10.92
CA ALA A 29 14.96 -9.82 9.91
C ALA A 29 15.77 -9.18 8.77
N VAL A 30 15.36 -7.99 8.31
CA VAL A 30 16.05 -7.24 7.23
C VAL A 30 17.38 -6.69 7.73
N ILE A 31 17.42 -6.18 8.97
CA ILE A 31 18.65 -5.72 9.62
C ILE A 31 19.66 -6.87 9.77
N SER A 32 19.17 -8.05 10.21
CA SER A 32 20.00 -9.25 10.34
C SER A 32 20.62 -9.67 9.00
N LEU A 33 19.84 -9.60 7.91
CA LEU A 33 20.29 -9.90 6.56
C LEU A 33 21.38 -8.91 6.10
N ALA A 34 21.17 -7.60 6.33
CA ALA A 34 22.16 -6.57 6.03
C ALA A 34 23.49 -6.83 6.75
N ARG A 35 23.43 -7.12 8.06
CA ARG A 35 24.63 -7.40 8.88
C ARG A 35 25.38 -8.66 8.46
N ARG A 36 24.65 -9.70 8.03
CA ARG A 36 25.25 -10.99 7.66
C ARG A 36 25.94 -10.95 6.30
N TYR A 37 25.40 -10.19 5.34
CA TYR A 37 25.83 -10.30 3.93
C TYR A 37 26.41 -9.01 3.33
N MET A 38 26.47 -7.92 4.08
CA MET A 38 27.13 -6.68 3.68
C MET A 38 28.36 -6.44 4.55
N SER A 39 29.46 -5.99 3.95
CA SER A 39 30.66 -5.56 4.67
C SER A 39 30.60 -4.05 4.89
N GLN A 40 30.65 -3.61 6.16
CA GLN A 40 30.61 -2.20 6.56
C GLN A 40 29.51 -1.37 5.83
N PRO A 41 28.22 -1.77 5.93
CA PRO A 41 27.15 -1.09 5.21
C PRO A 41 26.94 0.35 5.73
N THR A 42 26.89 1.31 4.81
CA THR A 42 26.40 2.66 5.11
C THR A 42 24.88 2.67 5.01
N HIS A 43 24.21 3.14 6.07
CA HIS A 43 22.76 3.26 6.09
C HIS A 43 22.35 4.64 5.59
N ILE A 44 21.53 4.70 4.54
CA ILE A 44 21.02 5.95 3.95
C ILE A 44 19.50 5.88 4.00
N ASN A 45 18.89 6.79 4.74
CA ASN A 45 17.43 6.95 4.80
C ASN A 45 17.04 8.19 3.99
N ALA A 46 16.09 8.01 3.07
CA ALA A 46 15.55 9.09 2.26
C ALA A 46 14.36 9.82 2.92
N THR A 47 13.85 9.30 4.03
CA THR A 47 12.71 9.85 4.79
C THR A 47 13.19 10.58 6.04
N SER A 48 12.53 11.70 6.36
CA SER A 48 12.67 12.35 7.65
C SER A 48 12.06 11.46 8.74
N PRO A 49 12.59 11.45 9.98
CA PRO A 49 12.01 10.68 11.10
C PRO A 49 10.51 10.96 11.34
N ASP A 50 10.03 12.11 10.89
CA ASP A 50 8.65 12.58 11.05
C ASP A 50 7.68 12.09 9.94
N ASP A 51 8.17 11.39 8.92
CA ASP A 51 7.36 10.90 7.79
C ASP A 51 6.82 9.47 7.98
N GLU A 52 7.28 8.74 9.00
CA GLU A 52 6.84 7.37 9.25
C GLU A 52 5.44 7.34 9.88
N GLY A 53 4.41 7.24 9.04
CA GLY A 53 3.05 6.88 9.46
C GLY A 53 2.08 8.04 9.61
N THR A 54 2.49 9.26 9.27
CA THR A 54 1.55 10.37 9.18
C THR A 54 0.74 10.18 7.91
N THR A 55 -0.48 9.61 8.03
CA THR A 55 -1.53 9.89 7.04
C THR A 55 -1.48 11.40 6.82
N VAL A 56 -1.16 11.80 5.58
CA VAL A 56 -0.81 13.18 5.22
C VAL A 56 -1.65 14.12 6.07
N LYS A 57 -1.05 14.97 6.92
CA LYS A 57 -1.80 15.81 7.89
C LYS A 57 -2.91 16.65 7.23
N ASN A 58 -2.84 16.77 5.91
CA ASN A 58 -3.77 17.45 5.03
C ASN A 58 -4.98 16.60 4.55
N THR A 59 -5.14 15.36 4.99
CA THR A 59 -6.22 14.47 4.55
C THR A 59 -7.21 14.21 5.68
N ALA A 60 -8.43 14.75 5.56
CA ALA A 60 -9.53 14.41 6.45
C ALA A 60 -10.01 12.97 6.18
N GLN A 61 -10.16 12.17 7.23
CA GLN A 61 -10.60 10.78 7.15
C GLN A 61 -11.88 10.58 7.95
N TYR A 62 -12.87 9.93 7.32
CA TYR A 62 -14.15 9.61 7.93
C TYR A 62 -14.39 8.11 7.86
N VAL A 63 -14.94 7.53 8.94
CA VAL A 63 -15.21 6.09 9.04
C VAL A 63 -16.70 5.88 9.29
N TYR A 64 -17.34 5.17 8.37
CA TYR A 64 -18.75 4.80 8.48
C TYR A 64 -18.89 3.29 8.70
N ARG A 65 -19.65 2.90 9.73
CA ARG A 65 -20.02 1.51 9.96
C ARG A 65 -21.32 1.22 9.23
N ALA A 66 -21.32 0.21 8.37
CA ALA A 66 -22.45 -0.13 7.53
C ALA A 66 -22.52 -1.64 7.27
N HIS A 67 -23.72 -2.17 7.12
CA HIS A 67 -23.88 -3.51 6.58
C HIS A 67 -23.43 -3.54 5.12
N ASN A 68 -22.99 -4.70 4.63
CA ASN A 68 -22.41 -4.77 3.28
C ASN A 68 -23.43 -4.42 2.17
N MET A 69 -24.71 -4.69 2.41
CA MET A 69 -25.80 -4.35 1.49
C MET A 69 -26.09 -2.85 1.40
N ASP A 70 -25.77 -2.07 2.45
CA ASP A 70 -26.07 -0.64 2.50
C ASP A 70 -24.96 0.20 1.83
N LYS A 71 -23.76 -0.36 1.69
CA LYS A 71 -22.59 0.34 1.16
C LYS A 71 -22.81 0.98 -0.22
N PRO A 72 -23.47 0.33 -1.20
CA PRO A 72 -23.68 0.97 -2.50
C PRO A 72 -24.58 2.20 -2.40
N GLU A 73 -25.62 2.16 -1.57
CA GLU A 73 -26.51 3.30 -1.38
C GLU A 73 -25.77 4.44 -0.66
N MET A 74 -25.06 4.13 0.43
CA MET A 74 -24.25 5.10 1.15
C MET A 74 -23.20 5.76 0.26
N LEU A 75 -22.51 4.96 -0.56
CA LEU A 75 -21.53 5.46 -1.52
C LEU A 75 -22.18 6.44 -2.51
N SER A 76 -23.36 6.10 -3.02
CA SER A 76 -24.09 6.98 -3.95
C SER A 76 -24.42 8.32 -3.31
N ARG A 77 -24.85 8.33 -2.04
CA ARG A 77 -25.12 9.57 -1.29
C ARG A 77 -23.85 10.39 -1.06
N ILE A 78 -22.73 9.74 -0.72
CA ILE A 78 -21.43 10.41 -0.57
C ILE A 78 -20.99 11.03 -1.90
N LEU A 79 -21.25 10.35 -3.02
CA LEU A 79 -20.89 10.85 -4.35
C LEU A 79 -21.71 12.08 -4.79
N GLN A 80 -22.87 12.30 -4.17
CA GLN A 80 -23.73 13.48 -4.39
C GLN A 80 -23.34 14.69 -3.54
N ALA A 81 -22.35 14.56 -2.66
CA ALA A 81 -21.92 15.67 -1.81
C ALA A 81 -21.34 16.83 -2.64
N ASP A 82 -21.67 18.05 -2.24
CA ASP A 82 -21.15 19.27 -2.85
C ASP A 82 -19.62 19.32 -2.75
N GLY A 83 -18.96 19.72 -3.85
CA GLY A 83 -17.51 19.88 -3.90
C GLY A 83 -16.68 18.61 -3.99
N ARG A 84 -17.29 17.41 -4.12
CA ARG A 84 -16.57 16.12 -4.21
C ARG A 84 -15.52 16.04 -5.33
N GLY A 85 -15.79 16.59 -6.53
CA GLY A 85 -14.90 16.44 -7.70
C GLY A 85 -14.75 14.98 -8.17
N LEU A 86 -13.68 14.62 -8.88
CA LEU A 86 -13.43 13.22 -9.29
C LEU A 86 -13.09 12.34 -8.07
N ALA A 87 -13.62 11.11 -8.03
CA ALA A 87 -13.46 10.20 -6.90
C ALA A 87 -12.91 8.84 -7.33
N MET A 88 -12.04 8.24 -6.51
CA MET A 88 -11.51 6.89 -6.69
C MET A 88 -12.02 5.97 -5.58
N ILE A 89 -12.59 4.83 -5.96
CA ILE A 89 -13.24 3.89 -5.03
C ILE A 89 -12.46 2.57 -5.04
N PHE A 90 -11.83 2.23 -3.91
CA PHE A 90 -11.10 0.98 -3.76
C PHE A 90 -12.02 -0.15 -3.28
N CYS A 91 -11.98 -1.27 -3.99
CA CYS A 91 -12.73 -2.49 -3.66
C CYS A 91 -11.77 -3.65 -3.42
N ARG A 92 -12.18 -4.61 -2.58
CA ARG A 92 -11.34 -5.78 -2.27
C ARG A 92 -11.13 -6.72 -3.47
N THR A 93 -12.15 -6.88 -4.31
CA THR A 93 -12.11 -7.82 -5.45
C THR A 93 -12.55 -7.14 -6.73
N LYS A 94 -12.05 -7.66 -7.86
CA LYS A 94 -12.47 -7.21 -9.20
C LYS A 94 -13.98 -7.32 -9.40
N ARG A 95 -14.60 -8.40 -8.90
CA ARG A 95 -16.05 -8.62 -9.01
C ARG A 95 -16.83 -7.53 -8.28
N THR A 96 -16.46 -7.24 -7.03
CA THR A 96 -17.12 -6.17 -6.26
C THR A 96 -16.95 -4.80 -6.91
N ALA A 97 -15.79 -4.53 -7.52
CA ALA A 97 -15.57 -3.29 -8.27
C ALA A 97 -16.53 -3.17 -9.47
N ALA A 98 -16.66 -4.24 -10.26
CA ALA A 98 -17.58 -4.28 -11.39
C ALA A 98 -19.05 -4.14 -10.95
N ASP A 99 -19.46 -4.85 -9.91
CA ASP A 99 -20.82 -4.79 -9.37
C ASP A 99 -21.18 -3.36 -8.89
N ILE A 100 -20.23 -2.67 -8.25
CA ILE A 100 -20.42 -1.28 -7.79
C ILE A 100 -20.46 -0.31 -8.97
N ALA A 101 -19.59 -0.47 -9.97
CA ALA A 101 -19.57 0.37 -11.16
C ALA A 101 -20.92 0.31 -11.91
N GLU A 102 -21.46 -0.90 -12.11
CA GLU A 102 -22.77 -1.08 -12.74
C GLU A 102 -23.91 -0.46 -11.92
N GLN A 103 -23.88 -0.60 -10.58
CA GLN A 103 -24.90 0.00 -9.71
C GLN A 103 -24.85 1.53 -9.72
N LEU A 104 -23.65 2.12 -9.79
CA LEU A 104 -23.47 3.56 -9.89
C LEU A 104 -23.91 4.09 -11.27
N GLU A 105 -23.59 3.38 -12.34
CA GLU A 105 -24.03 3.73 -13.69
C GLU A 105 -25.56 3.73 -13.81
N LYS A 106 -26.23 2.70 -13.27
CA LYS A 106 -27.70 2.64 -13.16
C LYS A 106 -28.31 3.80 -12.36
N ARG A 107 -27.53 4.41 -11.45
CA ARG A 107 -27.94 5.57 -10.65
C ARG A 107 -27.55 6.90 -11.29
N GLY A 108 -27.01 6.89 -12.51
CA GLY A 108 -26.68 8.08 -13.30
C GLY A 108 -25.29 8.66 -13.02
N PHE A 109 -24.41 7.94 -12.33
CA PHE A 109 -23.01 8.36 -12.19
C PHE A 109 -22.20 7.96 -13.43
N ALA A 110 -21.27 8.82 -13.85
CA ALA A 110 -20.28 8.49 -14.87
C ALA A 110 -19.20 7.57 -14.29
N SER A 111 -19.51 6.26 -14.21
CA SER A 111 -18.67 5.24 -13.56
C SER A 111 -18.33 4.04 -14.46
N GLY A 112 -18.39 4.22 -15.78
CA GLY A 112 -18.01 3.23 -16.80
C GLY A 112 -16.70 3.56 -17.51
#